data_AF-A0A7W1JH94-F1
#
_entry.id   AF-A0A7W1JH94-F1
#
_cell.length_a   1.000
_cell.length_b   1.000
_cell.length_c   1.000
_cell.angle_alpha   90.00
_cell.angle_beta   90.00
_cell.angle_gamma   90.00
#
_symmetry.space_group_name_H-M   'P 1'
#
loop_
_entity.id
_entity.type
_entity.pdbx_description
1 polymer ?
#
loop_
_entity_poly.entity_id
_entity_poly.type
_entity_poly.pdbx_seq_one_letter_code
_entity_poly.pdbx_strand_id
1 'polypeptide(L)' 'MFVRSIALALVFLVGWVVFARPSSGSPPSGSYVVRPHDTLWSIASRYYGGDPREGVWKISERNHLSGTVIRVGERLVMP' A
#
# COMPACT_ATOMS: atom_id res chain seq x y z
N MET A 1 -20.81 -44.75 -2.08
CA MET A 1 -21.26 -43.36 -2.26
C MET A 1 -20.48 -42.36 -1.40
N PHE A 2 -20.14 -42.67 -0.14
CA PHE A 2 -19.45 -41.75 0.80
C PHE A 2 -18.01 -41.33 0.40
N VAL A 3 -17.20 -42.27 -0.09
CA VAL A 3 -15.78 -42.03 -0.42
C VAL A 3 -15.59 -41.04 -1.58
N ARG A 4 -16.48 -41.08 -2.59
CA ARG A 4 -16.46 -40.13 -3.72
C ARG A 4 -16.78 -38.71 -3.26
N SER A 5 -17.73 -38.56 -2.33
CA SER A 5 -18.10 -37.26 -1.77
C SER A 5 -16.95 -36.66 -0.96
N ILE A 6 -16.25 -37.47 -0.17
CA ILE A 6 -15.07 -37.04 0.60
C ILE A 6 -13.94 -36.62 -0.35
N ALA A 7 -13.68 -37.38 -1.42
CA ALA A 7 -12.66 -37.05 -2.40
C ALA A 7 -12.97 -35.72 -3.12
N LEU A 8 -14.23 -35.50 -3.51
CA LEU A 8 -14.65 -34.24 -4.13
C LEU A 8 -14.55 -33.06 -3.16
N ALA A 9 -14.92 -33.24 -1.89
CA ALA A 9 -14.78 -32.22 -0.86
C ALA A 9 -13.31 -31.84 -0.61
N LEU A 10 -12.40 -32.82 -0.60
CA LEU A 10 -10.97 -32.58 -0.46
C LEU A 10 -10.38 -31.84 -1.67
N VAL A 11 -10.77 -32.23 -2.89
CA VAL A 11 -10.34 -31.52 -4.11
C VAL A 11 -10.86 -30.08 -4.11
N PHE A 12 -12.10 -29.87 -3.68
CA PHE A 12 -12.67 -28.53 -3.55
C PHE A 12 -11.97 -27.69 -2.48
N LEU A 13 -11.65 -28.28 -1.33
CA LEU A 13 -10.91 -27.62 -0.25
C LEU A 13 -9.50 -27.21 -0.70
N VAL A 14 -8.78 -28.12 -1.38
CA VAL A 14 -7.45 -27.85 -1.92
C VAL A 14 -7.53 -26.78 -3.03
N GLY A 15 -8.51 -26.88 -3.92
CA GLY A 15 -8.78 -25.86 -4.93
C GLY A 15 -9.05 -24.49 -4.32
N TRP A 16 -9.86 -24.43 -3.26
CA TRP A 16 -10.17 -23.20 -2.53
C TRP A 16 -8.93 -22.58 -1.90
N VAL A 17 -8.08 -23.37 -1.23
CA VAL A 17 -6.83 -22.88 -0.62
C VAL A 17 -5.85 -22.35 -1.67
N VAL A 18 -5.76 -23.01 -2.83
CA VAL A 18 -4.90 -22.57 -3.94
C VAL A 18 -5.43 -21.29 -4.61
N PHE A 19 -6.75 -21.10 -4.64
CA PHE A 19 -7.39 -19.91 -5.21
C PHE A 19 -7.43 -18.74 -4.23
N ALA A 20 -7.51 -19.01 -2.92
CA ALA A 20 -7.43 -18.04 -1.83
C ALA A 20 -5.98 -17.55 -1.60
N ARG A 21 -5.27 -17.21 -2.69
CA ARG A 21 -4.01 -16.50 -2.59
C ARG A 21 -4.28 -15.18 -1.86
N PRO A 22 -3.47 -14.83 -0.84
CA PRO A 22 -3.58 -13.51 -0.23
C PRO A 22 -3.43 -12.49 -1.36
N SER A 23 -4.36 -11.54 -1.41
CA SER A 23 -4.26 -10.39 -2.30
C SER A 23 -2.99 -9.64 -1.92
N SER A 24 -1.91 -9.86 -2.65
CA SER A 24 -0.72 -9.00 -2.68
C SER A 24 -1.06 -7.68 -3.38
N GLY A 25 -2.14 -7.04 -2.93
CA GLY A 25 -2.82 -5.92 -3.57
C GLY A 25 -2.46 -4.56 -2.98
N SER A 26 -1.54 -4.50 -2.02
CA SER A 26 -0.86 -3.25 -1.70
C SER A 26 0.59 -3.39 -2.13
N PRO A 27 1.11 -2.46 -2.97
CA PRO A 27 2.54 -2.33 -3.13
C PRO A 27 3.16 -2.22 -1.74
N PRO A 28 4.37 -2.77 -1.52
CA PRO A 28 5.05 -2.61 -0.25
C PRO A 28 5.15 -1.11 0.02
N SER A 29 4.44 -0.65 1.05
CA SER A 29 4.40 0.76 1.42
C SER A 29 5.83 1.19 1.69
N GLY A 30 6.42 1.94 0.75
CA GLY A 30 7.78 2.42 0.88
C GLY A 30 7.88 3.39 2.05
N SER A 31 9.05 3.53 2.66
CA SER A 31 9.32 4.64 3.58
C SER A 31 10.29 5.61 2.92
N TYR A 32 9.93 6.88 2.86
CA TYR A 32 10.79 7.95 2.41
C TYR A 32 11.29 8.76 3.60
N VAL A 33 12.59 9.06 3.63
CA VAL A 33 13.18 9.96 4.63
C VAL A 33 13.34 11.33 3.98
N VAL A 34 12.67 12.33 4.56
CA VAL A 34 12.69 13.71 4.09
C VAL A 34 14.12 14.25 4.10
N ARG A 35 14.57 14.76 2.96
CA ARG A 35 15.91 15.33 2.78
C ARG A 35 15.86 16.86 2.88
N PRO A 36 17.01 17.53 3.08
CA PRO A 36 17.08 18.98 2.98
C PRO A 36 16.54 19.46 1.63
N HIS A 37 15.71 20.50 1.65
CA HIS A 37 15.02 21.10 0.49
C HIS A 37 13.84 20.30 -0.07
N ASP A 38 13.48 19.16 0.54
CA ASP A 38 12.24 18.49 0.17
C ASP A 38 11.04 19.27 0.68
N THR A 39 10.01 19.30 -0.17
CA THR A 39 8.67 19.77 0.16
C THR A 39 7.66 18.67 -0.12
N LEU A 40 6.52 18.67 0.58
CA LEU A 40 5.43 17.75 0.26
C LEU A 40 5.05 17.79 -1.23
N TRP A 41 5.12 18.97 -1.84
CA TRP A 41 4.89 19.14 -3.28
C TRP A 41 5.91 18.37 -4.12
N SER A 42 7.21 18.61 -3.91
CA SER A 42 8.27 17.93 -4.67
C SER A 42 8.24 16.41 -4.50
N ILE A 43 7.90 15.94 -3.30
CA ILE A 43 7.74 14.52 -2.99
C ILE A 43 6.51 13.97 -3.73
N ALA A 44 5.35 14.62 -3.60
CA ALA A 44 4.12 14.23 -4.28
C ALA A 44 4.30 14.14 -5.81
N SER A 45 4.90 15.16 -6.43
CA SER A 45 5.20 15.18 -7.87
C SER A 45 6.08 14.01 -8.31
N ARG A 46 6.98 13.55 -7.45
CA ARG A 46 7.90 12.45 -7.75
C ARG A 46 7.25 11.08 -7.61
N TYR A 47 6.37 10.89 -6.63
CA TYR A 47 5.87 9.58 -6.23
C TYR A 47 4.45 9.26 -6.68
N TYR A 48 3.57 10.25 -6.83
CA TYR A 48 2.13 10.00 -7.01
C TYR A 48 1.64 10.16 -8.46
N GLY A 49 2.42 10.77 -9.36
CA GLY A 49 1.97 11.10 -10.71
C GLY A 49 0.73 12.01 -10.74
N GLY A 50 0.37 12.54 -11.91
CA GLY A 50 -0.83 13.37 -12.04
C GLY A 50 -0.75 14.71 -11.29
N ASP A 51 -1.85 15.13 -10.64
CA ASP A 51 -1.91 16.39 -9.89
C ASP A 51 -1.16 16.27 -8.55
N PRO A 52 -0.09 17.06 -8.33
CA PRO A 52 0.66 17.04 -7.08
C PRO A 52 -0.19 17.37 -5.85
N ARG A 53 -1.29 18.12 -5.99
CA ARG A 53 -2.19 18.45 -4.87
C ARG A 53 -2.83 17.18 -4.29
N GLU A 54 -3.24 16.26 -5.16
CA GLU A 54 -3.81 14.97 -4.75
C GLU A 54 -2.74 14.11 -4.06
N GLY A 55 -1.51 14.13 -4.59
CA GLY A 55 -0.37 13.45 -3.96
C GLY A 55 -0.05 14.00 -2.57
N VAL A 56 -0.05 15.34 -2.39
CA VAL A 56 0.13 15.97 -1.07
C VAL A 56 -0.97 15.53 -0.10
N TRP A 57 -2.23 15.55 -0.53
CA TRP A 57 -3.35 15.09 0.30
C TRP A 57 -3.16 13.62 0.72
N LYS A 58 -2.80 12.74 -0.22
CA LYS A 58 -2.52 11.31 0.07
C LYS A 58 -1.36 11.12 1.05
N ILE A 59 -0.29 11.90 0.93
CA ILE A 59 0.85 11.84 1.86
C ILE A 59 0.41 12.29 3.25
N SER A 60 -0.29 13.42 3.36
CA SER A 60 -0.74 13.97 4.63
C SER A 60 -1.71 13.04 5.36
N GLU A 61 -2.71 12.49 4.64
CA GLU A 61 -3.69 11.56 5.19
C GLU A 61 -3.01 10.29 5.73
N ARG A 62 -2.10 9.72 4.95
CA ARG A 62 -1.39 8.48 5.31
C ARG A 62 -0.44 8.64 6.48
N ASN A 63 0.14 9.82 6.67
CA ASN A 63 1.12 10.11 7.72
C ASN A 63 0.52 10.89 8.90
N HIS A 64 -0.79 11.12 8.91
CA HIS A 64 -1.50 11.90 9.92
C HIS A 64 -0.86 13.28 10.17
N LEU A 65 -0.40 13.93 9.10
CA LEU A 65 0.24 15.24 9.20
C LEU A 65 -0.82 16.30 9.57
N SER A 66 -0.53 17.10 10.60
CA SER A 66 -1.43 18.19 11.05
C SER A 66 -1.42 19.42 10.12
N GLY A 67 -0.75 19.33 8.97
CA GLY A 67 -0.56 20.43 8.03
C GLY A 67 0.43 20.07 6.93
N THR A 68 1.08 21.08 6.36
CA THR A 68 2.04 20.93 5.26
C THR A 68 3.51 20.96 5.69
N VAL A 69 3.77 21.13 6.99
CA VAL A 69 5.12 21.22 7.54
C VAL A 69 5.69 19.82 7.74
N ILE A 70 6.82 19.56 7.08
CA ILE A 70 7.64 18.34 7.25
C ILE A 70 9.04 18.72 7.69
N ARG A 71 9.72 17.83 8.42
CA ARG A 71 11.07 18.05 8.93
C ARG A 71 12.08 17.16 8.22
N VAL A 72 13.29 17.67 8.02
CA VAL A 72 14.41 16.85 7.53
C VAL A 72 14.65 15.67 8.49
N GLY A 73 14.79 14.48 7.94
CA GLY A 73 14.93 13.23 8.69
C GLY A 73 13.60 12.58 9.09
N GLU A 74 12.47 13.25 8.86
CA GLU A 74 11.15 12.67 9.09
C GLU A 74 10.90 11.50 8.14
N ARG A 75 10.29 10.42 8.66
CA ARG A 75 9.95 9.24 7.87
C ARG A 75 8.50 9.31 7.45
N LEU A 76 8.28 9.40 6.15
CA LEU A 76 6.97 9.40 5.52
C LEU A 76 6.69 8.03 4.90
N VAL A 77 5.53 7.47 5.19
CA VAL A 77 4.97 6.30 4.53
C VAL A 77 4.46 6.70 3.15
N MET A 78 4.95 5.99 2.15
CA MET A 78 4.68 6.16 0.72
C MET A 78 3.86 4.97 0.19
N PRO A 79 3.21 5.12 -0.98
CA PRO A 79 2.49 4.03 -1.63
C PRO A 79 3.45 3.03 -2.27
#